data_AF-A0A7W9WLW7-F1
#
_entry.id   AF-A0A7W9WLW7-F1
#
_cell.length_a   1.000
_cell.length_b   1.000
_cell.length_c   1.000
_cell.angle_alpha   90.00
_cell.angle_beta   90.00
_cell.angle_gamma   90.00
#
_symmetry.space_group_name_H-M   'P 1'
#
loop_
_entity.id
_entity.type
_entity.pdbx_description
1 polymer ?
#
loop_
_entity_poly.entity_id
_entity_poly.type
_entity_poly.pdbx_seq_one_letter_code
_entity_poly.pdbx_strand_id
1 'polypeptide(L)'
;MLLKALGDLMPQADVHACGQEYRSAVADLGSLDIVPASVTSRSLTSGYTRADFAERLPVIGREAVTLPNAAIVDPAVLAAGQPIDTAEFTEGLTEFGHGATVFNRPPVPPEERGKPVPGYQAKVEFDSFYVRRAVGDQWGGKDEIYWTVAASSDKHKAPTYKSGEFGSIKRGNTRRFTGTDRVVFDGQAGTHLGLHIAAWEADQSSSEWYDKLFEVLQEVIDGLEILDLLNNFNPTFAGDLIGYALEITKLFIFLKEYLRNNDDLSCERMFIFDRHTLVTLYNRGQDTWEFNGEGHHSLRIRYSGERPVFPAGDLEYVTLTGSGAATKASAPLALGWTSSAPPALASYDGKLHAAYIRPGDRAVMWSVLDNGTWSEPVQVRYFASDYAPALAAYGNKLYMAHTGTDGAVYVCSYAGSGPWSTETKVPDLQTERAPSLTLHGPNVPVVRNQLVLCHRNMGGQAKLHSMTHGSGSDGWFAAGDPSGRWSPAAGPYSIACYDDRIWYACRTANSHNHTGWCIVSGAHYGELAMPSNWLTPESPTITVHDGKLWLAARGNDSKLWFLHTTGETWQSAPTVPAGAMEGEPALASHNGKLYVMYRR
;
A
#
# COMPACT_ATOMS: atom_id res chain seq x y z
N MET A 1 12.65 -4.29 27.41
CA MET A 1 13.25 -5.11 26.34
C MET A 1 14.29 -4.32 25.58
N LEU A 2 13.97 -3.15 24.99
CA LEU A 2 15.02 -2.19 24.57
C LEU A 2 15.93 -1.74 25.72
N LEU A 3 15.37 -1.45 26.90
CA LEU A 3 16.14 -1.25 28.13
C LEU A 3 16.91 -2.49 28.61
N LYS A 4 16.49 -3.70 28.19
CA LYS A 4 17.20 -4.93 28.51
C LYS A 4 18.39 -5.09 27.57
N ALA A 5 18.19 -4.94 26.25
CA ALA A 5 19.28 -4.87 25.28
C ALA A 5 20.27 -3.75 25.64
N LEU A 6 19.80 -2.51 25.86
CA LEU A 6 20.65 -1.41 26.33
C LEU A 6 21.34 -1.71 27.67
N GLY A 7 20.69 -2.41 28.60
CA GLY A 7 21.27 -2.76 29.91
C GLY A 7 22.23 -3.97 29.87
N ASP A 8 22.07 -4.85 28.88
CA ASP A 8 22.99 -5.96 28.59
C ASP A 8 24.25 -5.41 27.86
N LEU A 9 24.09 -4.31 27.12
CA LEU A 9 25.13 -3.70 26.28
C LEU A 9 25.90 -2.55 26.94
N MET A 10 25.23 -1.74 27.76
CA MET A 10 25.80 -0.60 28.46
C MET A 10 25.67 -0.81 29.97
N PRO A 11 26.76 -0.66 30.75
CA PRO A 11 26.66 -0.58 32.20
C PRO A 11 25.61 0.44 32.61
N GLN A 12 24.85 0.15 33.67
CA GLN A 12 23.79 1.04 34.15
C GLN A 12 24.31 2.48 34.45
N ALA A 13 25.58 2.60 34.86
CA ALA A 13 26.24 3.88 35.07
C ALA A 13 26.35 4.72 33.78
N ASP A 14 26.65 4.09 32.65
CA ASP A 14 26.81 4.77 31.35
C ASP A 14 25.45 5.23 30.82
N VAL A 15 24.42 4.39 30.96
CA VAL A 15 23.03 4.76 30.64
C VAL A 15 22.61 6.00 31.45
N HIS A 16 22.97 6.06 32.74
CA HIS A 16 22.70 7.22 33.58
C HIS A 16 23.49 8.46 33.16
N ALA A 17 24.76 8.30 32.76
CA ALA A 17 25.62 9.39 32.29
C ALA A 17 25.11 9.99 30.96
N CYS A 18 24.75 9.15 29.98
CA CYS A 18 24.12 9.63 28.74
C CYS A 18 22.83 10.41 29.01
N GLY A 19 21.99 9.93 29.95
CA GLY A 19 20.80 10.65 30.37
C GLY A 19 21.09 11.97 31.12
N GLN A 20 22.24 12.10 31.78
CA GLN A 20 22.68 13.36 32.38
C GLN A 20 23.15 14.37 31.33
N GLU A 21 24.01 13.94 30.40
CA GLU A 21 24.49 14.78 29.29
C GLU A 21 23.35 15.32 28.43
N TYR A 22 22.42 14.44 28.07
CA TYR A 22 21.21 14.83 27.36
C TYR A 22 20.43 15.93 28.09
N ARG A 23 20.27 15.83 29.42
CA ARG A 23 19.58 16.85 30.22
C ARG A 23 20.31 18.18 30.24
N SER A 24 21.62 18.15 30.38
CA SER A 24 22.45 19.36 30.34
C SER A 24 22.27 20.08 29.00
N ALA A 25 22.37 19.33 27.90
CA ALA A 25 22.20 19.88 26.56
C ALA A 25 20.78 20.47 26.32
N VAL A 26 19.72 19.82 26.79
CA VAL A 26 18.35 20.38 26.71
C VAL A 26 18.18 21.61 27.59
N ALA A 27 18.76 21.63 28.79
CA ALA A 27 18.68 22.79 29.68
C ALA A 27 19.37 24.02 29.06
N ASP A 28 20.46 23.81 28.33
CA ASP A 28 21.24 24.87 27.69
C ASP A 28 20.62 25.35 26.37
N LEU A 29 20.08 24.43 25.56
CA LEU A 29 19.61 24.70 24.19
C LEU A 29 18.08 24.81 24.07
N GLY A 30 17.33 24.47 25.11
CA GLY A 30 15.86 24.42 25.13
C GLY A 30 15.30 23.16 24.46
N SER A 31 15.80 22.77 23.29
CA SER A 31 15.49 21.51 22.60
C SER A 31 16.69 21.00 21.81
N LEU A 32 16.73 19.69 21.59
CA LEU A 32 17.66 19.05 20.67
C LEU A 32 16.86 18.49 19.49
N ASP A 33 17.23 18.87 18.27
CA ASP A 33 16.54 18.44 17.03
C ASP A 33 16.67 16.93 16.75
N ILE A 34 17.41 16.22 17.60
CA ILE A 34 17.72 14.80 17.45
C ILE A 34 16.60 13.91 18.03
N VAL A 35 15.88 14.37 19.05
CA VAL A 35 14.84 13.57 19.75
C VAL A 35 13.49 14.31 19.72
N PRO A 36 12.38 13.67 19.31
CA PRO A 36 11.06 14.30 19.20
C PRO A 36 10.67 15.08 20.45
N ALA A 37 10.18 16.32 20.31
CA ALA A 37 9.80 17.17 21.45
C ALA A 37 8.73 16.51 22.33
N SER A 38 7.89 15.68 21.71
CA SER A 38 6.91 14.83 22.37
C SER A 38 7.51 13.75 23.28
N VAL A 39 8.77 13.36 23.14
CA VAL A 39 9.44 12.45 24.07
C VAL A 39 10.15 13.24 25.17
N THR A 40 10.80 14.33 24.79
CA THR A 40 11.75 15.08 25.63
C THR A 40 11.07 15.98 26.66
N SER A 41 9.82 16.37 26.42
CA SER A 41 8.99 17.14 27.34
C SER A 41 8.41 16.34 28.52
N ARG A 42 8.64 15.02 28.58
CA ARG A 42 8.13 14.18 29.68
C ARG A 42 8.94 14.32 30.96
N SER A 43 8.26 14.18 32.10
CA SER A 43 8.94 14.01 33.38
C SER A 43 9.66 12.66 33.46
N LEU A 44 10.94 12.70 33.85
CA LEU A 44 11.76 11.51 34.12
C LEU A 44 11.44 10.83 35.45
N THR A 45 10.58 11.43 36.29
CA THR A 45 10.12 10.81 37.54
C THR A 45 9.07 9.72 37.33
N SER A 46 8.54 9.61 36.12
CA SER A 46 7.61 8.57 35.70
C SER A 46 8.29 7.64 34.69
N GLY A 47 8.14 6.33 34.88
CA GLY A 47 8.62 5.35 33.90
C GLY A 47 7.96 5.52 32.52
N TYR A 48 8.63 5.01 31.49
CA TYR A 48 8.14 5.02 30.11
C TYR A 48 7.71 3.61 29.69
N THR A 49 6.41 3.39 29.51
CA THR A 49 5.86 2.06 29.20
C THR A 49 5.68 1.83 27.69
N ARG A 50 5.43 0.58 27.28
CA ARG A 50 5.01 0.27 25.89
C ARG A 50 3.68 0.96 25.53
N ALA A 51 2.78 1.14 26.49
CA ALA A 51 1.51 1.84 26.26
C ALA A 51 1.76 3.34 26.01
N ASP A 52 2.70 3.95 26.75
CA ASP A 52 3.06 5.34 26.55
C ASP A 52 3.70 5.57 25.17
N PHE A 53 4.52 4.61 24.72
CA PHE A 53 5.09 4.62 23.36
C PHE A 53 3.98 4.60 22.30
N ALA A 54 3.06 3.64 22.44
CA ALA A 54 1.93 3.47 21.54
C ALA A 54 1.04 4.72 21.47
N GLU A 55 0.76 5.37 22.59
CA GLU A 55 -0.03 6.61 22.65
C GLU A 55 0.68 7.80 21.96
N ARG A 56 2.01 7.85 22.02
CA ARG A 56 2.80 8.95 21.46
C ARG A 56 3.22 8.77 20.01
N LEU A 57 3.19 7.55 19.49
CA LEU A 57 3.62 7.25 18.12
C LEU A 57 2.97 8.16 17.06
N PRO A 58 1.68 8.52 17.13
CA PRO A 58 1.06 9.46 16.19
C PRO A 58 1.63 10.87 16.23
N VAL A 59 2.15 11.31 17.39
CA VAL A 59 2.80 12.62 17.52
C VAL A 59 4.19 12.57 16.90
N ILE A 60 4.97 11.52 17.23
CA ILE A 60 6.29 11.25 16.64
C ILE A 60 6.18 11.18 15.12
N GLY A 61 5.16 10.48 14.60
CA GLY A 61 4.92 10.38 13.17
C GLY A 61 4.63 11.71 12.50
N ARG A 62 3.89 12.62 13.14
CA ARG A 62 3.63 13.98 12.63
C ARG A 62 4.88 14.86 12.61
N GLU A 63 5.77 14.71 13.60
CA GLU A 63 7.07 15.40 13.61
C GLU A 63 8.00 14.81 12.52
N ALA A 64 7.99 13.49 12.34
CA ALA A 64 8.83 12.80 11.38
C ALA A 64 8.53 13.15 9.91
N VAL A 65 7.25 13.29 9.53
CA VAL A 65 6.87 13.62 8.14
C VAL A 65 7.30 15.01 7.69
N THR A 66 7.75 15.87 8.60
CA THR A 66 8.29 17.20 8.26
C THR A 66 9.81 17.20 8.08
N LEU A 67 10.49 16.09 8.37
CA LEU A 67 11.94 16.00 8.25
C LEU A 67 12.35 15.65 6.82
N PRO A 68 13.40 16.29 6.28
CA PRO A 68 13.84 16.03 4.90
C PRO A 68 14.41 14.62 4.76
N ASN A 69 14.90 13.98 5.83
CA ASN A 69 15.41 12.61 5.78
C ASN A 69 14.33 11.52 6.04
N ALA A 70 13.05 11.86 5.87
CA ALA A 70 11.90 10.96 5.99
C ALA A 70 11.15 10.83 4.66
N ALA A 71 11.10 9.62 4.07
CA ALA A 71 10.38 9.39 2.82
C ALA A 71 9.15 8.49 3.03
N ILE A 72 7.99 8.99 2.62
CA ILE A 72 6.78 8.18 2.41
C ILE A 72 6.56 8.07 0.91
N VAL A 73 6.68 6.86 0.38
CA VAL A 73 6.66 6.59 -1.05
C VAL A 73 5.32 5.98 -1.45
N ASP A 74 4.69 6.50 -2.50
CA ASP A 74 3.57 5.78 -3.14
C ASP A 74 4.13 4.55 -3.86
N PRO A 75 3.66 3.31 -3.58
CA PRO A 75 4.05 2.12 -4.32
C PRO A 75 3.95 2.26 -5.84
N ALA A 76 3.11 3.17 -6.33
CA ALA A 76 2.99 3.47 -7.73
C ALA A 76 4.27 4.08 -8.35
N VAL A 77 5.03 4.90 -7.60
CA VAL A 77 6.34 5.43 -8.04
C VAL A 77 7.29 4.26 -8.31
N LEU A 78 7.31 3.32 -7.36
CA LEU A 78 8.07 2.08 -7.47
C LEU A 78 7.54 1.18 -8.59
N ALA A 79 6.25 1.09 -8.86
CA ALA A 79 5.76 0.29 -9.99
C ALA A 79 6.17 0.91 -11.35
N ALA A 80 6.20 2.25 -11.44
CA ALA A 80 6.39 2.99 -12.69
C ALA A 80 7.84 3.08 -13.20
N GLY A 81 8.81 2.45 -12.54
CA GLY A 81 10.21 2.64 -12.90
C GLY A 81 10.84 3.91 -12.30
N GLN A 82 10.07 4.75 -11.61
CA GLN A 82 10.50 6.08 -11.18
C GLN A 82 11.41 6.02 -9.95
N PRO A 83 12.29 7.02 -9.75
CA PRO A 83 13.07 7.14 -8.52
C PRO A 83 12.15 7.33 -7.31
N ILE A 84 12.38 6.54 -6.26
CA ILE A 84 11.64 6.68 -4.99
C ILE A 84 12.19 7.81 -4.11
N ASP A 85 13.39 8.30 -4.42
CA ASP A 85 14.10 9.33 -3.67
C ASP A 85 13.93 10.69 -4.34
N THR A 86 13.37 11.65 -3.61
CA THR A 86 13.27 13.04 -4.05
C THR A 86 14.62 13.75 -3.89
N ALA A 87 14.79 14.90 -4.56
CA ALA A 87 15.98 15.73 -4.37
C ALA A 87 16.11 16.20 -2.92
N GLU A 88 15.00 16.68 -2.34
CA GLU A 88 14.93 17.09 -0.92
C GLU A 88 15.32 15.95 0.02
N PHE A 89 14.82 14.73 -0.22
CA PHE A 89 15.19 13.59 0.59
C PHE A 89 16.67 13.22 0.46
N THR A 90 17.19 13.29 -0.77
CA THR A 90 18.61 13.00 -1.04
C THR A 90 19.53 14.02 -0.37
N GLU A 91 19.14 15.30 -0.31
CA GLU A 91 19.85 16.34 0.43
C GLU A 91 19.73 16.16 1.95
N GLY A 92 18.54 15.79 2.42
CA GLY A 92 18.31 15.43 3.83
C GLY A 92 19.20 14.28 4.30
N LEU A 93 19.44 13.26 3.46
CA LEU A 93 20.42 12.21 3.81
C LEU A 93 21.83 12.78 4.04
N THR A 94 22.23 13.86 3.36
CA THR A 94 23.56 14.46 3.52
C THR A 94 23.66 15.27 4.80
N GLU A 95 22.60 15.99 5.13
CA GLU A 95 22.54 16.78 6.36
C GLU A 95 22.54 15.88 7.60
N PHE A 96 21.79 14.78 7.56
CA PHE A 96 21.57 13.93 8.73
C PHE A 96 22.49 12.70 8.80
N GLY A 97 23.10 12.29 7.68
CA GLY A 97 23.86 11.03 7.57
C GLY A 97 23.00 9.76 7.66
N HIS A 98 21.69 9.91 7.82
CA HIS A 98 20.75 8.81 7.92
C HIS A 98 19.36 9.19 7.44
N GLY A 99 18.51 8.20 7.15
CA GLY A 99 17.09 8.43 6.89
C GLY A 99 16.23 7.19 7.01
N ALA A 100 14.95 7.34 6.70
CA ALA A 100 14.02 6.21 6.65
C ALA A 100 13.08 6.31 5.46
N THR A 101 12.57 5.16 5.04
CA THR A 101 11.65 5.05 3.90
C THR A 101 10.60 4.01 4.15
N VAL A 102 9.36 4.44 4.02
CA VAL A 102 8.18 3.58 4.15
C VAL A 102 7.29 3.81 2.95
N PHE A 103 6.42 2.85 2.67
CA PHE A 103 5.51 2.91 1.53
C PHE A 103 4.08 3.11 2.00
N ASN A 104 3.29 3.85 1.22
CA ASN A 104 1.86 3.99 1.48
C ASN A 104 1.19 2.62 1.43
N ARG A 105 0.56 2.26 2.54
CA ARG A 105 -0.18 1.01 2.70
C ARG A 105 -1.68 1.28 2.80
N PRO A 106 -2.55 0.46 2.18
CA PRO A 106 -3.98 0.46 2.50
C PRO A 106 -4.21 0.12 3.98
N PRO A 107 -5.10 0.85 4.69
CA PRO A 107 -5.31 0.62 6.12
C PRO A 107 -5.80 -0.80 6.40
N VAL A 108 -5.32 -1.39 7.50
CA VAL A 108 -5.76 -2.72 7.95
C VAL A 108 -6.98 -2.58 8.87
N PRO A 109 -8.08 -3.28 8.59
CA PRO A 109 -9.26 -3.31 9.45
C PRO A 109 -8.91 -3.69 10.91
N PRO A 110 -9.48 -3.05 11.94
CA PRO A 110 -9.23 -3.39 13.35
C PRO A 110 -9.37 -4.88 13.69
N GLU A 111 -10.32 -5.55 13.07
CA GLU A 111 -10.64 -6.96 13.30
C GLU A 111 -9.73 -7.95 12.54
N GLU A 112 -8.97 -7.47 11.56
CA GLU A 112 -7.94 -8.24 10.84
C GLU A 112 -6.56 -8.15 11.52
N ARG A 113 -6.41 -7.22 12.47
CA ARG A 113 -5.15 -7.02 13.19
C ARG A 113 -4.84 -8.22 14.06
N GLY A 114 -3.57 -8.64 14.01
CA GLY A 114 -3.10 -9.82 14.73
C GLY A 114 -3.61 -11.16 14.20
N LYS A 115 -4.44 -11.20 13.14
CA LYS A 115 -4.83 -12.47 12.53
C LYS A 115 -3.62 -13.12 11.82
N PRO A 116 -3.47 -14.45 11.90
CA PRO A 116 -2.44 -15.16 11.17
C PRO A 116 -2.60 -14.93 9.67
N VAL A 117 -1.59 -14.34 9.05
CA VAL A 117 -1.51 -14.24 7.60
C VAL A 117 -0.71 -15.40 7.00
N PRO A 118 -1.03 -15.84 5.77
CA PRO A 118 -0.18 -16.77 5.03
C PRO A 118 1.26 -16.27 4.93
N GLY A 119 2.22 -17.16 5.16
CA GLY A 119 3.64 -16.90 4.93
C GLY A 119 4.02 -17.15 3.47
N TYR A 120 5.08 -16.49 3.02
CA TYR A 120 5.79 -16.75 1.78
C TYR A 120 7.28 -16.59 2.02
N GLN A 121 8.12 -17.29 1.23
CA GLN A 121 9.56 -17.16 1.33
C GLN A 121 10.04 -15.87 0.66
N ALA A 122 10.27 -14.82 1.44
CA ALA A 122 10.82 -13.57 0.93
C ALA A 122 12.35 -13.66 0.82
N LYS A 123 12.89 -13.07 -0.25
CA LYS A 123 14.33 -12.99 -0.49
C LYS A 123 14.71 -11.66 -1.12
N VAL A 124 15.66 -10.97 -0.51
CA VAL A 124 16.20 -9.68 -0.98
C VAL A 124 17.69 -9.84 -1.23
N GLU A 125 18.13 -9.31 -2.36
CA GLU A 125 19.53 -9.33 -2.76
C GLU A 125 20.02 -7.94 -3.16
N PHE A 126 21.29 -7.67 -2.91
CA PHE A 126 22.00 -6.55 -3.51
C PHE A 126 22.59 -6.97 -4.86
N ASP A 127 22.40 -6.17 -5.90
CA ASP A 127 22.98 -6.43 -7.22
C ASP A 127 24.32 -5.70 -7.38
N SER A 128 24.29 -4.39 -7.18
CA SER A 128 25.44 -3.52 -7.37
C SER A 128 25.27 -2.20 -6.64
N PHE A 129 26.35 -1.45 -6.45
CA PHE A 129 26.26 -0.04 -6.08
C PHE A 129 27.11 0.83 -7.01
N TYR A 130 26.62 2.02 -7.32
CA TYR A 130 27.31 3.05 -8.08
C TYR A 130 27.77 4.18 -7.16
N VAL A 131 29.00 4.64 -7.35
CA VAL A 131 29.63 5.66 -6.51
C VAL A 131 29.46 7.03 -7.17
N ARG A 132 28.58 7.86 -6.62
CA ARG A 132 28.35 9.24 -7.06
C ARG A 132 29.34 10.21 -6.41
N ARG A 133 29.71 9.96 -5.15
CA ARG A 133 30.75 10.67 -4.38
C ARG A 133 31.44 9.67 -3.47
N ALA A 134 32.77 9.66 -3.48
CA ALA A 134 33.56 8.80 -2.60
C ALA A 134 33.50 9.33 -1.15
N VAL A 135 33.67 8.41 -0.19
CA VAL A 135 33.94 8.70 1.23
C VAL A 135 35.48 8.86 1.38
N GLY A 136 35.95 9.53 2.45
CA GLY A 136 37.38 9.62 2.77
C GLY A 136 38.15 10.84 2.21
N ASP A 137 39.33 11.11 2.76
CA ASP A 137 40.22 12.19 2.35
C ASP A 137 41.13 11.79 1.17
N GLN A 138 41.42 12.74 0.27
CA GLN A 138 42.18 12.47 -0.97
C GLN A 138 43.68 12.15 -0.74
N TRP A 139 44.09 11.84 0.49
CA TRP A 139 45.50 11.83 0.93
C TRP A 139 46.07 10.45 1.27
N GLY A 140 45.32 9.36 1.06
CA GLY A 140 45.91 8.02 0.86
C GLY A 140 45.65 6.96 1.94
N GLY A 141 44.47 6.98 2.58
CA GLY A 141 43.97 5.88 3.41
C GLY A 141 43.44 4.68 2.60
N LYS A 142 42.94 3.66 3.30
CA LYS A 142 42.18 2.56 2.69
C LYS A 142 40.75 3.06 2.41
N ASP A 143 40.47 3.51 1.19
CA ASP A 143 39.12 3.92 0.79
C ASP A 143 38.26 2.68 0.42
N GLU A 144 38.12 1.74 1.36
CA GLU A 144 37.38 0.49 1.19
C GLU A 144 35.93 0.68 1.65
N ILE A 145 34.94 0.37 0.80
CA ILE A 145 33.53 0.46 1.17
C ILE A 145 33.00 -0.91 1.53
N TYR A 146 32.17 -1.04 2.57
CA TYR A 146 31.38 -2.24 2.81
C TYR A 146 29.96 -1.89 3.26
N TRP A 147 29.07 -2.88 3.21
CA TRP A 147 27.65 -2.74 3.52
C TRP A 147 27.25 -3.67 4.64
N THR A 148 26.41 -3.18 5.55
CA THR A 148 25.80 -4.01 6.60
C THR A 148 24.28 -3.96 6.52
N VAL A 149 23.62 -5.07 6.85
CA VAL A 149 22.16 -5.14 6.91
C VAL A 149 21.69 -5.81 8.19
N ALA A 150 20.74 -5.17 8.87
CA ALA A 150 19.91 -5.77 9.90
C ALA A 150 18.50 -5.95 9.32
N ALA A 151 18.02 -7.18 9.21
CA ALA A 151 16.78 -7.50 8.51
C ALA A 151 15.83 -8.37 9.32
N SER A 152 14.54 -8.03 9.30
CA SER A 152 13.51 -8.78 10.04
C SER A 152 12.14 -8.62 9.40
N SER A 153 11.31 -9.64 9.52
CA SER A 153 9.91 -9.69 9.09
C SER A 153 9.02 -10.09 10.26
N ASP A 154 7.71 -10.13 10.03
CA ASP A 154 6.73 -10.64 11.00
C ASP A 154 6.87 -12.14 11.31
N LYS A 155 7.68 -12.90 10.54
CA LYS A 155 7.81 -14.36 10.70
C LYS A 155 9.26 -14.84 10.83
N HIS A 156 10.24 -13.98 10.55
CA HIS A 156 11.63 -14.35 10.52
C HIS A 156 12.54 -13.17 10.86
N LYS A 157 13.46 -13.41 11.79
CA LYS A 157 14.56 -12.50 12.14
C LYS A 157 15.81 -13.04 11.45
N ALA A 158 16.34 -12.29 10.48
CA ALA A 158 17.53 -12.74 9.76
C ALA A 158 18.79 -12.44 10.59
N PRO A 159 19.85 -13.26 10.45
CA PRO A 159 21.17 -12.89 10.93
C PRO A 159 21.62 -11.56 10.33
N THR A 160 22.34 -10.77 11.11
CA THR A 160 23.00 -9.55 10.61
C THR A 160 23.99 -9.90 9.49
N TYR A 161 24.03 -9.04 8.48
CA TYR A 161 24.82 -9.22 7.26
C TYR A 161 25.94 -8.18 7.19
N LYS A 162 27.12 -8.62 6.71
CA LYS A 162 28.25 -7.78 6.27
C LYS A 162 28.69 -8.25 4.89
N SER A 163 28.81 -7.34 3.94
CA SER A 163 29.44 -7.64 2.65
C SER A 163 30.96 -7.81 2.78
N GLY A 164 31.60 -8.35 1.74
CA GLY A 164 33.02 -8.10 1.52
C GLY A 164 33.34 -6.60 1.37
N GLU A 165 34.60 -6.24 1.60
CA GLU A 165 35.13 -4.89 1.38
C GLU A 165 35.43 -4.63 -0.11
N PHE A 166 35.07 -3.44 -0.57
CA PHE A 166 35.25 -2.98 -1.94
C PHE A 166 36.27 -1.85 -1.97
N GLY A 167 37.53 -2.15 -2.31
CA GLY A 167 38.61 -1.17 -2.33
C GLY A 167 38.71 -0.30 -3.59
N SER A 168 39.62 0.68 -3.54
CA SER A 168 39.94 1.59 -4.66
C SER A 168 38.71 2.30 -5.24
N ILE A 169 37.83 2.80 -4.37
CA ILE A 169 36.55 3.39 -4.75
C ILE A 169 36.75 4.84 -5.21
N LYS A 170 36.28 5.15 -6.41
CA LYS A 170 36.26 6.50 -6.98
C LYS A 170 34.87 6.80 -7.54
N ARG A 171 34.55 8.09 -7.60
CA ARG A 171 33.38 8.57 -8.33
C ARG A 171 33.34 7.97 -9.73
N GLY A 172 32.18 7.44 -10.11
CA GLY A 172 31.96 6.77 -11.39
C GLY A 172 32.15 5.25 -11.37
N ASN A 173 32.66 4.67 -10.29
CA ASN A 173 32.76 3.21 -10.18
C ASN A 173 31.40 2.56 -9.91
N THR A 174 31.17 1.39 -10.52
CA THR A 174 30.13 0.44 -10.13
C THR A 174 30.79 -0.82 -9.59
N ARG A 175 30.37 -1.25 -8.42
CA ARG A 175 30.78 -2.53 -7.81
C ARG A 175 29.58 -3.47 -7.78
N ARG A 176 29.83 -4.77 -7.97
CA ARG A 176 28.79 -5.80 -7.97
C ARG A 176 28.96 -6.69 -6.76
N PHE A 177 27.85 -7.07 -6.15
CA PHE A 177 27.81 -8.15 -5.17
C PHE A 177 27.80 -9.48 -5.93
N THR A 178 28.51 -10.50 -5.45
CA THR A 178 28.68 -11.76 -6.17
C THR A 178 28.47 -12.97 -5.27
N GLY A 179 28.14 -14.11 -5.87
CA GLY A 179 27.94 -15.36 -5.13
C GLY A 179 26.79 -15.29 -4.13
N THR A 180 26.96 -15.94 -2.99
CA THR A 180 25.98 -15.94 -1.89
C THR A 180 26.00 -14.66 -1.07
N ASP A 181 27.10 -13.89 -1.12
CA ASP A 181 27.28 -12.62 -0.41
C ASP A 181 26.32 -11.51 -0.87
N ARG A 182 25.54 -11.76 -1.93
CA ARG A 182 24.51 -10.82 -2.38
C ARG A 182 23.19 -10.93 -1.60
N VAL A 183 22.94 -12.03 -0.90
CA VAL A 183 21.65 -12.30 -0.25
C VAL A 183 21.63 -11.64 1.12
N VAL A 184 20.84 -10.59 1.28
CA VAL A 184 20.75 -9.79 2.53
C VAL A 184 19.54 -10.15 3.38
N PHE A 185 18.59 -10.88 2.81
CA PHE A 185 17.48 -11.50 3.54
C PHE A 185 17.02 -12.74 2.78
N ASP A 186 16.79 -13.85 3.48
CA ASP A 186 16.18 -15.07 2.96
C ASP A 186 15.40 -15.75 4.09
N GLY A 187 14.09 -15.57 4.10
CA GLY A 187 13.25 -16.01 5.22
C GLY A 187 11.76 -15.90 4.98
N GLN A 188 10.98 -16.51 5.87
CA GLN A 188 9.52 -16.39 5.83
C GLN A 188 9.10 -14.96 6.16
N ALA A 189 8.20 -14.40 5.36
CA ALA A 189 7.51 -13.14 5.63
C ALA A 189 6.00 -13.32 5.42
N GLY A 190 5.20 -12.50 6.08
CA GLY A 190 3.75 -12.47 5.93
C GLY A 190 3.29 -11.05 5.64
N THR A 191 3.22 -10.23 6.67
CA THR A 191 2.67 -8.87 6.58
C THR A 191 3.68 -7.83 6.11
N HIS A 192 4.94 -7.93 6.55
CA HIS A 192 5.95 -6.88 6.37
C HIS A 192 7.39 -7.42 6.34
N LEU A 193 8.31 -6.61 5.82
CA LEU A 193 9.75 -6.79 5.89
C LEU A 193 10.42 -5.45 6.20
N GLY A 194 11.33 -5.43 7.17
CA GLY A 194 12.18 -4.30 7.50
C GLY A 194 13.64 -4.59 7.14
N LEU A 195 14.31 -3.61 6.54
CA LEU A 195 15.75 -3.64 6.24
C LEU A 195 16.39 -2.36 6.76
N HIS A 196 17.28 -2.46 7.74
CA HIS A 196 18.20 -1.39 8.09
C HIS A 196 19.51 -1.62 7.37
N ILE A 197 19.92 -0.69 6.52
CA ILE A 197 21.07 -0.81 5.62
C ILE A 197 22.04 0.32 5.95
N ALA A 198 23.33 0.01 6.06
CA ALA A 198 24.36 1.01 6.25
C ALA A 198 25.54 0.79 5.28
N ALA A 199 26.04 1.90 4.73
CA ALA A 199 27.29 1.96 3.97
C ALA A 199 28.38 2.54 4.87
N TRP A 200 29.54 1.91 4.84
CA TRP A 200 30.68 2.22 5.69
C TRP A 200 31.94 2.42 4.87
N GLU A 201 32.82 3.29 5.35
CA GLU A 201 34.23 3.31 4.98
C GLU A 201 35.00 2.46 5.99
N ALA A 202 35.63 1.39 5.49
CA ALA A 202 36.48 0.52 6.28
C ALA A 202 37.84 1.18 6.50
N ASP A 203 38.29 1.11 7.73
CA ASP A 203 39.57 1.60 8.18
C ASP A 203 40.30 0.47 8.99
N GLN A 204 41.13 0.77 9.99
CA GLN A 204 41.86 -0.14 10.87
C GLN A 204 40.97 -0.77 11.97
N SER A 205 39.82 -1.32 11.59
CA SER A 205 38.90 -2.02 12.50
C SER A 205 39.24 -3.50 12.72
N SER A 206 39.03 -4.00 13.94
CA SER A 206 39.32 -5.40 14.31
C SER A 206 38.12 -6.33 14.14
N SER A 207 38.35 -7.63 13.97
CA SER A 207 37.27 -8.64 13.93
C SER A 207 36.46 -8.71 15.22
N GLU A 208 37.10 -8.52 16.37
CA GLU A 208 36.43 -8.52 17.68
C GLU A 208 35.39 -7.39 17.81
N TRP A 209 35.68 -6.23 17.20
CA TRP A 209 34.73 -5.13 17.14
C TRP A 209 33.52 -5.48 16.27
N TYR A 210 33.73 -6.06 15.09
CA TYR A 210 32.63 -6.50 14.23
C TYR A 210 31.77 -7.55 14.90
N ASP A 211 32.38 -8.51 15.59
CA ASP A 211 31.65 -9.53 16.35
C ASP A 211 30.75 -8.88 17.41
N LYS A 212 31.27 -7.88 18.14
CA LYS A 212 30.49 -7.16 19.14
C LYS A 212 29.38 -6.31 18.52
N LEU A 213 29.67 -5.59 17.44
CA LEU A 213 28.68 -4.80 16.72
C LEU A 213 27.56 -5.71 16.22
N PHE A 214 27.86 -6.82 15.57
CA PHE A 214 26.84 -7.71 15.04
C PHE A 214 26.05 -8.44 16.12
N GLU A 215 26.67 -8.78 17.25
CA GLU A 215 25.96 -9.27 18.44
C GLU A 215 24.93 -8.24 18.94
N VAL A 216 25.35 -6.97 19.10
CA VAL A 216 24.47 -5.87 19.52
C VAL A 216 23.32 -5.65 18.54
N LEU A 217 23.63 -5.56 17.25
CA LEU A 217 22.62 -5.36 16.21
C LEU A 217 21.63 -6.54 16.19
N GLN A 218 22.11 -7.77 16.38
CA GLN A 218 21.26 -8.95 16.46
C GLN A 218 20.38 -8.93 17.72
N GLU A 219 20.90 -8.53 18.88
CA GLU A 219 20.11 -8.37 20.10
C GLU A 219 19.01 -7.31 19.94
N VAL A 220 19.29 -6.23 19.20
CA VAL A 220 18.26 -5.23 18.84
C VAL A 220 17.20 -5.89 17.97
N ILE A 221 17.57 -6.61 16.90
CA ILE A 221 16.60 -7.34 16.04
C ILE A 221 15.77 -8.34 16.86
N ASP A 222 16.40 -9.08 17.76
CA ASP A 222 15.75 -10.08 18.60
C ASP A 222 14.84 -9.44 19.65
N GLY A 223 15.25 -8.29 20.19
CA GLY A 223 14.50 -7.43 21.08
C GLY A 223 13.50 -6.50 20.39
N LEU A 224 13.37 -6.55 19.06
CA LEU A 224 12.33 -5.84 18.32
C LEU A 224 11.08 -6.72 18.17
N GLU A 225 10.35 -6.91 19.27
CA GLU A 225 8.92 -7.31 19.20
C GLU A 225 8.04 -6.15 18.70
N ILE A 226 8.62 -4.98 18.43
CA ILE A 226 7.86 -3.82 17.98
C ILE A 226 7.38 -3.98 16.53
N LEU A 227 7.94 -4.90 15.75
CA LEU A 227 7.34 -5.31 14.47
C LEU A 227 6.01 -6.06 14.67
N ASP A 228 5.80 -6.72 15.81
CA ASP A 228 4.47 -7.20 16.23
C ASP A 228 3.57 -6.08 16.77
N LEU A 229 4.16 -4.97 17.24
CA LEU A 229 3.43 -3.73 17.42
C LEU A 229 2.90 -3.27 16.06
N LEU A 230 3.67 -3.29 14.97
CA LEU A 230 3.18 -2.97 13.60
C LEU A 230 2.08 -3.91 13.10
N ASN A 231 2.02 -5.17 13.57
CA ASN A 231 0.93 -6.10 13.28
C ASN A 231 -0.39 -5.76 14.01
N ASN A 232 -0.31 -5.06 15.15
CA ASN A 232 -1.45 -4.69 16.00
C ASN A 232 -1.77 -3.18 15.97
N PHE A 233 -0.81 -2.37 15.53
CA PHE A 233 -0.91 -0.94 15.38
C PHE A 233 -1.51 -0.63 14.02
N ASN A 234 -2.21 0.49 13.95
CA ASN A 234 -2.85 0.94 12.73
C ASN A 234 -1.93 1.94 12.02
N PRO A 235 -1.06 1.55 11.07
CA PRO A 235 -0.43 2.52 10.19
C PRO A 235 -1.49 3.01 9.17
N THR A 236 -2.63 3.53 9.63
CA THR A 236 -3.52 4.40 8.84
C THR A 236 -2.82 5.68 8.43
N PHE A 237 -1.66 5.95 9.03
CA PHE A 237 -0.77 7.03 8.67
C PHE A 237 0.61 6.41 8.41
N ALA A 238 1.06 6.43 7.16
CA ALA A 238 2.46 6.12 6.84
C ALA A 238 3.43 6.98 7.68
N GLY A 239 2.96 8.14 8.17
CA GLY A 239 3.63 8.96 9.17
C GLY A 239 4.00 8.25 10.48
N ASP A 240 3.13 7.42 11.04
CA ASP A 240 3.43 6.72 12.30
C ASP A 240 4.56 5.70 12.09
N LEU A 241 4.53 5.02 10.94
CA LEU A 241 5.54 4.03 10.56
C LEU A 241 6.88 4.68 10.23
N ILE A 242 6.89 5.84 9.55
CA ILE A 242 8.14 6.56 9.26
C ILE A 242 8.77 7.14 10.53
N GLY A 243 7.94 7.65 11.46
CA GLY A 243 8.42 8.10 12.76
C GLY A 243 9.04 6.96 13.55
N TYR A 244 8.39 5.79 13.57
CA TYR A 244 8.96 4.59 14.15
C TYR A 244 10.30 4.21 13.51
N ALA A 245 10.37 4.16 12.18
CA ALA A 245 11.58 3.78 11.46
C ALA A 245 12.75 4.72 11.73
N LEU A 246 12.51 6.03 11.81
CA LEU A 246 13.53 7.01 12.16
C LEU A 246 14.05 6.83 13.59
N GLU A 247 13.17 6.63 14.57
CA GLU A 247 13.61 6.44 15.96
C GLU A 247 14.41 5.14 16.15
N ILE A 248 14.05 4.07 15.41
CA ILE A 248 14.88 2.86 15.36
C ILE A 248 16.25 3.13 14.72
N THR A 249 16.28 3.90 13.63
CA THR A 249 17.54 4.29 12.97
C THR A 249 18.45 5.08 13.93
N LYS A 250 17.90 6.05 14.66
CA LYS A 250 18.65 6.82 15.68
C LYS A 250 19.20 5.94 16.80
N LEU A 251 18.45 4.92 17.23
CA LEU A 251 18.95 3.94 18.18
C LEU A 251 20.13 3.15 17.61
N PHE A 252 20.03 2.70 16.36
CA PHE A 252 21.13 2.00 15.68
C PHE A 252 22.39 2.88 15.65
N ILE A 253 22.27 4.16 15.30
CA ILE A 253 23.37 5.14 15.33
C ILE A 253 23.96 5.27 16.74
N PHE A 254 23.11 5.48 17.74
CA PHE A 254 23.55 5.64 19.13
C PHE A 254 24.37 4.44 19.62
N LEU A 255 23.90 3.22 19.33
CA LEU A 255 24.61 2.00 19.74
C LEU A 255 25.95 1.83 19.00
N LYS A 256 26.02 2.18 17.71
CA LYS A 256 27.26 2.16 16.93
C LYS A 256 28.27 3.17 17.46
N GLU A 257 27.84 4.39 17.75
CA GLU A 257 28.68 5.44 18.35
C GLU A 257 29.15 5.06 19.76
N TYR A 258 28.34 4.35 20.54
CA TYR A 258 28.79 3.85 21.85
C TYR A 258 29.90 2.80 21.71
N LEU A 259 29.80 1.93 20.70
CA LEU A 259 30.80 0.92 20.37
C LEU A 259 31.97 1.50 19.56
N ARG A 260 32.16 2.83 19.56
CA ARG A 260 32.99 3.59 18.61
C ARG A 260 34.28 2.89 18.23
N ASN A 261 34.56 2.90 16.94
CA ASN A 261 35.81 2.48 16.35
C ASN A 261 36.26 3.52 15.32
N ASN A 262 37.29 3.19 14.55
CA ASN A 262 37.85 4.07 13.55
C ASN A 262 37.10 4.00 12.19
N ASP A 263 36.19 3.03 11.99
CA ASP A 263 35.41 2.90 10.73
C ASP A 263 34.38 4.03 10.66
N ASP A 264 34.35 4.76 9.54
CA ASP A 264 33.46 5.90 9.37
C ASP A 264 32.13 5.49 8.72
N LEU A 265 31.03 5.79 9.41
CA LEU A 265 29.69 5.57 8.87
C LEU A 265 29.43 6.57 7.74
N SER A 266 29.37 6.08 6.50
CA SER A 266 29.03 6.96 5.38
C SER A 266 27.56 7.36 5.40
N CYS A 267 26.63 6.40 5.48
CA CYS A 267 25.20 6.68 5.45
C CYS A 267 24.42 5.45 5.89
N GLU A 268 23.33 5.63 6.63
CA GLU A 268 22.40 4.54 6.92
C GLU A 268 20.94 4.87 6.61
N ARG A 269 20.15 3.83 6.34
CA ARG A 269 18.75 4.00 5.97
C ARG A 269 17.92 2.79 6.35
N MET A 270 16.78 3.04 6.98
CA MET A 270 15.78 2.00 7.27
C MET A 270 14.68 1.98 6.20
N PHE A 271 14.35 0.79 5.73
CA PHE A 271 13.23 0.53 4.83
C PHE A 271 12.21 -0.37 5.51
N ILE A 272 10.92 -0.05 5.38
CA ILE A 272 9.84 -0.95 5.79
C ILE A 272 8.89 -1.16 4.62
N PHE A 273 8.78 -2.42 4.19
CA PHE A 273 7.90 -2.88 3.12
C PHE A 273 6.68 -3.55 3.70
N ASP A 274 5.51 -3.25 3.15
CA ASP A 274 4.33 -4.08 3.32
C ASP A 274 4.23 -5.12 2.18
N ARG A 275 3.26 -6.04 2.31
CA ARG A 275 2.99 -7.06 1.30
C ARG A 275 2.74 -6.48 -0.09
N HIS A 276 1.99 -5.37 -0.21
CA HIS A 276 1.70 -4.76 -1.51
C HIS A 276 2.96 -4.24 -2.18
N THR A 277 3.82 -3.58 -1.42
CA THR A 277 5.11 -3.06 -1.91
C THR A 277 6.04 -4.20 -2.32
N LEU A 278 6.08 -5.29 -1.56
CA LEU A 278 6.87 -6.48 -1.93
C LEU A 278 6.36 -7.14 -3.23
N VAL A 279 5.05 -7.12 -3.50
CA VAL A 279 4.51 -7.56 -4.80
C VAL A 279 4.98 -6.64 -5.92
N THR A 280 4.98 -5.32 -5.69
CA THR A 280 5.51 -4.35 -6.65
C THR A 280 6.99 -4.62 -6.94
N LEU A 281 7.81 -4.84 -5.91
CA LEU A 281 9.23 -5.20 -6.07
C LEU A 281 9.41 -6.53 -6.81
N TYR A 282 8.59 -7.54 -6.51
CA TYR A 282 8.61 -8.82 -7.21
C TYR A 282 8.36 -8.65 -8.72
N ASN A 283 7.35 -7.86 -9.09
CA ASN A 283 7.02 -7.60 -10.50
C ASN A 283 8.07 -6.75 -11.21
N ARG A 284 8.65 -5.77 -10.51
CA ARG A 284 9.70 -4.90 -11.05
C ARG A 284 11.04 -5.64 -11.21
N GLY A 285 11.29 -6.61 -10.35
CA GLY A 285 12.54 -7.36 -10.26
C GLY A 285 13.64 -6.57 -9.54
N GLN A 286 13.99 -5.37 -10.01
CA GLN A 286 15.08 -4.55 -9.46
C GLN A 286 14.71 -3.08 -9.28
N ASP A 287 15.32 -2.43 -8.29
CA ASP A 287 15.20 -0.99 -8.07
C ASP A 287 16.52 -0.37 -7.58
N THR A 288 16.61 0.96 -7.49
CA THR A 288 17.82 1.68 -7.06
C THR A 288 17.49 2.71 -5.99
N TRP A 289 18.22 2.66 -4.88
CA TRP A 289 18.02 3.52 -3.71
C TRP A 289 19.30 4.30 -3.38
N GLU A 290 19.15 5.56 -3.01
CA GLU A 290 20.26 6.46 -2.72
C GLU A 290 20.63 6.43 -1.22
N PHE A 291 21.95 6.45 -0.98
CA PHE A 291 22.60 6.57 0.32
C PHE A 291 23.60 7.73 0.20
N ASN A 292 23.29 8.87 0.79
CA ASN A 292 24.01 10.12 0.53
C ASN A 292 24.40 10.84 1.82
N GLY A 293 25.35 10.30 2.59
CA GLY A 293 25.87 10.91 3.83
C GLY A 293 27.28 11.47 3.60
N GLU A 294 28.34 10.87 4.15
CA GLU A 294 29.72 11.30 3.86
C GLU A 294 30.17 10.94 2.44
N GLY A 295 29.77 9.77 1.92
CA GLY A 295 29.77 9.47 0.49
C GLY A 295 28.37 9.43 -0.09
N HIS A 296 28.28 9.32 -1.42
CA HIS A 296 27.02 9.19 -2.15
C HIS A 296 27.05 7.93 -3.02
N HIS A 297 26.17 6.98 -2.70
CA HIS A 297 26.08 5.67 -3.33
C HIS A 297 24.65 5.38 -3.78
N SER A 298 24.50 4.86 -5.00
CA SER A 298 23.23 4.34 -5.50
C SER A 298 23.26 2.82 -5.45
N LEU A 299 22.53 2.24 -4.51
CA LEU A 299 22.45 0.80 -4.30
C LEU A 299 21.32 0.21 -5.14
N ARG A 300 21.66 -0.74 -6.01
CA ARG A 300 20.69 -1.53 -6.77
C ARG A 300 20.32 -2.79 -5.98
N ILE A 301 19.03 -2.95 -5.75
CA ILE A 301 18.44 -4.04 -4.98
C ILE A 301 17.52 -4.88 -5.86
N ARG A 302 17.35 -6.14 -5.48
CA ARG A 302 16.52 -7.12 -6.20
C ARG A 302 15.66 -7.90 -5.22
N TYR A 303 14.36 -7.99 -5.49
CA TYR A 303 13.51 -8.97 -4.82
C TYR A 303 13.51 -10.27 -5.64
N SER A 304 13.87 -11.38 -5.00
CA SER A 304 14.01 -12.68 -5.67
C SER A 304 13.31 -13.82 -4.94
N GLY A 305 12.52 -13.49 -3.92
CA GLY A 305 11.72 -14.45 -3.17
C GLY A 305 10.50 -14.92 -3.93
N GLU A 306 9.73 -15.79 -3.29
CA GLU A 306 8.38 -16.12 -3.70
C GLU A 306 7.53 -14.86 -3.74
N ARG A 307 6.58 -14.82 -4.68
CA ARG A 307 5.64 -13.71 -4.75
C ARG A 307 4.79 -13.66 -3.47
N PRO A 308 4.60 -12.49 -2.84
CA PRO A 308 3.74 -12.40 -1.68
C PRO A 308 2.28 -12.84 -1.93
N VAL A 309 1.63 -13.42 -0.92
CA VAL A 309 0.27 -14.01 -0.97
C VAL A 309 -0.73 -13.24 -0.09
N PHE A 310 -1.91 -12.89 -0.62
CA PHE A 310 -2.96 -12.16 0.10
C PHE A 310 -3.95 -13.10 0.83
N PRO A 311 -4.59 -12.67 1.94
CA PRO A 311 -5.60 -13.46 2.64
C PRO A 311 -6.85 -13.64 1.77
N ALA A 312 -7.39 -14.85 1.77
CA ALA A 312 -8.66 -15.16 1.15
C ALA A 312 -9.81 -14.96 2.15
N GLY A 313 -11.00 -14.61 1.66
CA GLY A 313 -12.22 -14.53 2.46
C GLY A 313 -13.40 -15.17 1.76
N ASP A 314 -14.44 -15.50 2.52
CA ASP A 314 -15.66 -16.15 2.03
C ASP A 314 -16.54 -15.13 1.30
N LEU A 315 -17.09 -15.50 0.14
CA LEU A 315 -18.05 -14.65 -0.57
C LEU A 315 -19.46 -14.84 -0.01
N GLU A 316 -20.04 -13.71 0.40
CA GLU A 316 -21.40 -13.60 0.87
C GLU A 316 -22.14 -12.51 0.10
N TYR A 317 -23.47 -12.54 0.11
CA TYR A 317 -24.25 -11.38 -0.31
C TYR A 317 -25.48 -11.14 0.57
N VAL A 318 -25.92 -9.88 0.57
CA VAL A 318 -27.23 -9.46 1.05
C VAL A 318 -28.01 -8.78 -0.06
N THR A 319 -29.32 -8.70 0.11
CA THR A 319 -30.19 -7.91 -0.76
C THR A 319 -30.88 -6.82 0.04
N LEU A 320 -30.95 -5.61 -0.52
CA LEU A 320 -31.77 -4.53 0.00
C LEU A 320 -33.05 -4.40 -0.85
N THR A 321 -34.15 -4.08 -0.18
CA THR A 321 -35.47 -3.79 -0.77
C THR A 321 -36.08 -2.56 -0.13
N GLY A 322 -36.98 -1.87 -0.84
CA GLY A 322 -37.57 -0.62 -0.39
C GLY A 322 -36.64 0.58 -0.60
N SER A 323 -36.99 1.74 -0.03
CA SER A 323 -36.16 2.94 -0.14
C SER A 323 -36.25 3.84 1.11
N GLY A 324 -35.21 4.62 1.38
CA GLY A 324 -35.19 5.51 2.55
C GLY A 324 -35.22 4.75 3.87
N ALA A 325 -35.96 5.28 4.83
CA ALA A 325 -36.18 4.66 6.14
C ALA A 325 -36.92 3.31 6.07
N ALA A 326 -37.58 2.99 4.94
CA ALA A 326 -38.27 1.72 4.74
C ALA A 326 -37.36 0.62 4.12
N THR A 327 -36.08 0.92 3.89
CA THR A 327 -35.11 -0.04 3.34
C THR A 327 -34.96 -1.24 4.29
N LYS A 328 -35.03 -2.46 3.75
CA LYS A 328 -34.84 -3.71 4.49
C LYS A 328 -33.73 -4.53 3.87
N ALA A 329 -32.82 -5.01 4.71
CA ALA A 329 -31.79 -5.97 4.33
C ALA A 329 -32.25 -7.41 4.57
N SER A 330 -31.83 -8.33 3.71
CA SER A 330 -31.90 -9.77 4.00
C SER A 330 -30.85 -10.18 5.03
N ALA A 331 -30.98 -11.41 5.54
CA ALA A 331 -29.84 -12.08 6.16
C ALA A 331 -28.72 -12.30 5.10
N PRO A 332 -27.43 -12.32 5.51
CA PRO A 332 -26.33 -12.77 4.66
C PRO A 332 -26.54 -14.18 4.12
N LEU A 333 -26.24 -14.36 2.83
CA LEU A 333 -26.16 -15.67 2.21
C LEU A 333 -24.72 -15.98 1.83
N ALA A 334 -24.16 -17.03 2.43
CA ALA A 334 -22.85 -17.55 2.07
C ALA A 334 -22.92 -18.39 0.78
N LEU A 335 -21.95 -18.18 -0.11
CA LEU A 335 -21.88 -18.89 -1.40
C LEU A 335 -20.98 -20.13 -1.35
N GLY A 336 -20.16 -20.27 -0.30
CA GLY A 336 -19.15 -21.33 -0.20
C GLY A 336 -17.96 -21.15 -1.15
N TRP A 337 -17.83 -19.96 -1.75
CA TRP A 337 -16.69 -19.59 -2.60
C TRP A 337 -15.75 -18.69 -1.82
N THR A 338 -14.45 -18.77 -2.10
CA THR A 338 -13.45 -17.90 -1.51
C THR A 338 -12.86 -16.98 -2.57
N SER A 339 -12.50 -15.76 -2.17
CA SER A 339 -11.87 -14.77 -3.04
C SER A 339 -10.65 -14.13 -2.39
N SER A 340 -9.62 -13.82 -3.18
CA SER A 340 -8.45 -13.04 -2.73
C SER A 340 -8.57 -11.53 -3.02
N ALA A 341 -9.67 -11.10 -3.65
CA ALA A 341 -10.00 -9.69 -3.91
C ALA A 341 -11.51 -9.43 -3.79
N PRO A 342 -11.96 -8.16 -3.74
CA PRO A 342 -13.38 -7.83 -3.86
C PRO A 342 -14.05 -8.46 -5.09
N PRO A 343 -15.34 -8.83 -4.99
CA PRO A 343 -16.09 -9.33 -6.13
C PRO A 343 -16.58 -8.20 -7.05
N ALA A 344 -17.19 -8.56 -8.18
CA ALA A 344 -17.87 -7.67 -9.10
C ALA A 344 -19.28 -8.19 -9.38
N LEU A 345 -20.25 -7.30 -9.57
CA LEU A 345 -21.63 -7.66 -9.91
C LEU A 345 -22.15 -6.82 -11.09
N ALA A 346 -22.95 -7.45 -11.95
CA ALA A 346 -23.77 -6.74 -12.94
C ALA A 346 -25.02 -7.54 -13.32
N SER A 347 -26.13 -6.84 -13.53
CA SER A 347 -27.32 -7.43 -14.15
C SER A 347 -27.20 -7.37 -15.67
N TYR A 348 -27.41 -8.50 -16.34
CA TYR A 348 -27.37 -8.61 -17.79
C TYR A 348 -28.30 -9.74 -18.25
N ASP A 349 -29.07 -9.50 -19.31
CA ASP A 349 -29.98 -10.49 -19.90
C ASP A 349 -30.91 -11.19 -18.89
N GLY A 350 -31.48 -10.42 -17.97
CA GLY A 350 -32.39 -10.93 -16.94
C GLY A 350 -31.72 -11.76 -15.83
N LYS A 351 -30.39 -11.87 -15.83
CA LYS A 351 -29.60 -12.64 -14.86
C LYS A 351 -28.63 -11.72 -14.10
N LEU A 352 -28.20 -12.15 -12.92
CA LEU A 352 -27.15 -11.47 -12.17
C LEU A 352 -25.83 -12.22 -12.33
N HIS A 353 -24.79 -11.52 -12.77
CA HIS A 353 -23.47 -12.08 -13.00
C HIS A 353 -22.53 -11.63 -11.88
N ALA A 354 -21.75 -12.56 -11.35
CA ALA A 354 -20.69 -12.30 -10.38
C ALA A 354 -19.34 -12.71 -10.95
N ALA A 355 -18.32 -11.87 -10.72
CA ALA A 355 -16.93 -12.23 -10.99
C ALA A 355 -16.06 -12.01 -9.76
N TYR A 356 -15.06 -12.86 -9.55
CA TYR A 356 -14.17 -12.82 -8.38
C TYR A 356 -12.82 -13.45 -8.68
N ILE A 357 -11.86 -13.32 -7.75
CA ILE A 357 -10.50 -13.86 -7.92
C ILE A 357 -10.32 -15.07 -7.03
N ARG A 358 -10.13 -16.25 -7.63
CA ARG A 358 -9.87 -17.48 -6.87
C ARG A 358 -8.50 -17.38 -6.18
N PRO A 359 -8.43 -17.62 -4.86
CA PRO A 359 -7.17 -17.68 -4.14
C PRO A 359 -6.24 -18.77 -4.69
N GLY A 360 -4.92 -18.54 -4.58
CA GLY A 360 -3.90 -19.50 -4.98
C GLY A 360 -3.46 -19.35 -6.44
N ASP A 361 -4.37 -19.50 -7.40
CA ASP A 361 -4.05 -19.43 -8.83
C ASP A 361 -4.44 -18.11 -9.51
N ARG A 362 -5.12 -17.21 -8.78
CA ARG A 362 -5.54 -15.88 -9.23
C ARG A 362 -6.55 -15.92 -10.38
N ALA A 363 -7.19 -17.07 -10.61
CA ALA A 363 -8.13 -17.23 -11.71
C ALA A 363 -9.28 -16.23 -11.59
N VAL A 364 -9.58 -15.52 -12.68
CA VAL A 364 -10.80 -14.71 -12.77
C VAL A 364 -11.96 -15.67 -12.95
N MET A 365 -12.75 -15.83 -11.89
CA MET A 365 -13.90 -16.72 -11.83
C MET A 365 -15.17 -15.96 -12.17
N TRP A 366 -16.15 -16.67 -12.72
CA TRP A 366 -17.46 -16.15 -13.07
C TRP A 366 -18.56 -17.15 -12.70
N SER A 367 -19.65 -16.62 -12.14
CA SER A 367 -20.88 -17.36 -11.88
C SER A 367 -22.11 -16.49 -12.20
N VAL A 368 -23.23 -17.15 -12.47
CA VAL A 368 -24.50 -16.53 -12.87
C VAL A 368 -25.62 -17.00 -11.95
N LEU A 369 -26.35 -16.05 -11.40
CA LEU A 369 -27.62 -16.26 -10.69
C LEU A 369 -28.77 -16.16 -11.70
N ASP A 370 -29.51 -17.26 -11.81
CA ASP A 370 -30.69 -17.38 -12.65
C ASP A 370 -31.80 -18.08 -11.84
N ASN A 371 -32.99 -17.46 -11.80
CA ASN A 371 -34.14 -17.97 -11.04
C ASN A 371 -33.81 -18.37 -9.58
N GLY A 372 -32.97 -17.59 -8.90
CA GLY A 372 -32.60 -17.82 -7.51
C GLY A 372 -31.51 -18.88 -7.29
N THR A 373 -30.96 -19.47 -8.36
CA THR A 373 -29.88 -20.46 -8.27
C THR A 373 -28.61 -19.94 -8.92
N TRP A 374 -27.49 -19.97 -8.18
CA TRP A 374 -26.17 -19.70 -8.73
C TRP A 374 -25.64 -20.93 -9.48
N SER A 375 -25.04 -20.70 -10.64
CA SER A 375 -24.28 -21.72 -11.37
C SER A 375 -22.94 -22.00 -10.69
N GLU A 376 -22.36 -23.17 -10.98
CA GLU A 376 -21.00 -23.48 -10.54
C GLU A 376 -20.00 -22.44 -11.09
N PRO A 377 -19.10 -21.89 -10.26
CA PRO A 377 -18.11 -20.95 -10.75
C PRO A 377 -17.16 -21.58 -11.77
N VAL A 378 -16.99 -20.90 -12.91
CA VAL A 378 -16.06 -21.29 -13.96
C VAL A 378 -15.01 -20.21 -14.16
N GLN A 379 -13.77 -20.60 -14.48
CA GLN A 379 -12.76 -19.63 -14.85
C GLN A 379 -13.12 -19.00 -16.20
N VAL A 380 -13.02 -17.68 -16.28
CA VAL A 380 -13.15 -16.96 -17.54
C VAL A 380 -11.90 -17.22 -18.37
N ARG A 381 -12.01 -18.19 -19.28
CA ARG A 381 -10.91 -18.68 -20.10
C ARG A 381 -9.72 -19.09 -19.22
N TYR A 382 -8.60 -18.36 -19.31
CA TYR A 382 -7.37 -18.55 -18.56
C TYR A 382 -6.91 -17.23 -17.92
N PHE A 383 -7.83 -16.27 -17.76
CA PHE A 383 -7.50 -14.96 -17.22
C PHE A 383 -7.14 -15.04 -15.74
N ALA A 384 -6.23 -14.16 -15.31
CA ALA A 384 -5.76 -14.05 -13.94
C ALA A 384 -5.57 -12.58 -13.55
N SER A 385 -5.93 -12.23 -12.33
CA SER A 385 -5.83 -10.88 -11.78
C SER A 385 -5.60 -10.95 -10.27
N ASP A 386 -4.89 -9.97 -9.72
CA ASP A 386 -4.76 -9.77 -8.27
C ASP A 386 -5.81 -8.80 -7.71
N TYR A 387 -6.53 -8.11 -8.60
CA TYR A 387 -7.49 -7.08 -8.27
C TYR A 387 -8.91 -7.48 -8.69
N ALA A 388 -9.89 -6.86 -8.05
CA ALA A 388 -11.30 -7.07 -8.38
C ALA A 388 -11.56 -6.80 -9.87
N PRO A 389 -12.28 -7.71 -10.57
CA PRO A 389 -12.81 -7.39 -11.89
C PRO A 389 -13.84 -6.26 -11.80
N ALA A 390 -14.20 -5.68 -12.95
CA ALA A 390 -15.36 -4.81 -13.08
C ALA A 390 -16.30 -5.39 -14.14
N LEU A 391 -17.61 -5.25 -13.93
CA LEU A 391 -18.64 -5.74 -14.84
C LEU A 391 -19.60 -4.61 -15.23
N ALA A 392 -19.96 -4.52 -16.51
CA ALA A 392 -21.01 -3.60 -16.97
C ALA A 392 -21.73 -4.14 -18.21
N ALA A 393 -23.05 -4.01 -18.25
CA ALA A 393 -23.84 -4.31 -19.44
C ALA A 393 -23.81 -3.12 -20.41
N TYR A 394 -23.49 -3.36 -21.67
CA TYR A 394 -23.44 -2.34 -22.72
C TYR A 394 -23.65 -2.98 -24.10
N GLY A 395 -24.42 -2.34 -24.99
CA GLY A 395 -24.57 -2.79 -26.38
C GLY A 395 -24.95 -4.27 -26.55
N ASN A 396 -25.92 -4.76 -25.76
CA ASN A 396 -26.35 -6.17 -25.70
C ASN A 396 -25.25 -7.18 -25.34
N LYS A 397 -24.18 -6.74 -24.69
CA LYS A 397 -23.12 -7.60 -24.14
C LYS A 397 -22.87 -7.26 -22.68
N LEU A 398 -22.35 -8.23 -21.94
CA LEU A 398 -21.72 -7.99 -20.65
C LEU A 398 -20.23 -7.80 -20.88
N TYR A 399 -19.67 -6.68 -20.45
CA TYR A 399 -18.23 -6.41 -20.50
C TYR A 399 -17.60 -6.68 -19.14
N MET A 400 -16.37 -7.18 -19.17
CA MET A 400 -15.51 -7.31 -18.00
C MET A 400 -14.21 -6.54 -18.25
N ALA A 401 -13.80 -5.73 -17.27
CA ALA A 401 -12.43 -5.22 -17.19
C ALA A 401 -11.71 -5.91 -16.04
N HIS A 402 -10.43 -6.22 -16.23
CA HIS A 402 -9.57 -6.74 -15.16
C HIS A 402 -8.15 -6.20 -15.31
N THR A 403 -7.42 -6.15 -14.19
CA THR A 403 -6.01 -5.75 -14.18
C THR A 403 -5.15 -7.00 -14.31
N GLY A 404 -4.45 -7.12 -15.43
CA GLY A 404 -3.53 -8.22 -15.67
C GLY A 404 -2.36 -8.20 -14.70
N THR A 405 -1.63 -9.31 -14.65
CA THR A 405 -0.48 -9.48 -13.75
C THR A 405 0.71 -8.59 -14.12
N ASP A 406 0.65 -7.95 -15.29
CA ASP A 406 1.59 -6.95 -15.81
C ASP A 406 1.16 -5.50 -15.46
N GLY A 407 0.08 -5.32 -14.68
CA GLY A 407 -0.49 -4.02 -14.32
C GLY A 407 -1.36 -3.37 -15.41
N ALA A 408 -1.43 -3.97 -16.61
CA ALA A 408 -2.25 -3.43 -17.68
C ALA A 408 -3.73 -3.75 -17.48
N VAL A 409 -4.61 -2.88 -17.97
CA VAL A 409 -6.05 -3.16 -17.95
C VAL A 409 -6.48 -3.83 -19.25
N TYR A 410 -7.18 -4.95 -19.10
CA TYR A 410 -7.71 -5.76 -20.18
C TYR A 410 -9.24 -5.76 -20.15
N VAL A 411 -9.86 -5.80 -21.33
CA VAL A 411 -11.31 -5.85 -21.48
C VAL A 411 -11.73 -7.03 -22.35
N CYS A 412 -12.76 -7.75 -21.92
CA CYS A 412 -13.42 -8.80 -22.69
C CYS A 412 -14.95 -8.67 -22.59
N SER A 413 -15.68 -9.45 -23.39
CA SER A 413 -17.14 -9.39 -23.45
C SER A 413 -17.80 -10.76 -23.54
N TYR A 414 -19.03 -10.85 -23.07
CA TYR A 414 -19.91 -12.01 -23.13
C TYR A 414 -21.21 -11.64 -23.85
N ALA A 415 -21.59 -12.45 -24.84
CA ALA A 415 -22.72 -12.18 -25.73
C ALA A 415 -24.04 -12.84 -25.30
N GLY A 416 -24.15 -13.30 -24.05
CA GLY A 416 -25.33 -14.00 -23.53
C GLY A 416 -25.27 -15.52 -23.70
N SER A 417 -24.42 -16.03 -24.59
CA SER A 417 -24.17 -17.47 -24.78
C SER A 417 -22.73 -17.74 -25.23
N GLY A 418 -22.27 -18.98 -25.04
CA GLY A 418 -20.95 -19.43 -25.45
C GLY A 418 -19.81 -19.00 -24.51
N PRO A 419 -18.54 -19.04 -24.95
CA PRO A 419 -17.42 -18.54 -24.15
C PRO A 419 -17.36 -17.00 -24.19
N TRP A 420 -16.75 -16.41 -23.17
CA TRP A 420 -16.30 -15.01 -23.21
C TRP A 420 -15.36 -14.78 -24.41
N SER A 421 -15.27 -13.55 -24.91
CA SER A 421 -14.28 -13.16 -25.92
C SER A 421 -12.85 -13.30 -25.38
N THR A 422 -11.85 -13.25 -26.26
CA THR A 422 -10.47 -12.98 -25.82
C THR A 422 -10.39 -11.59 -25.21
N GLU A 423 -9.38 -11.37 -24.37
CA GLU A 423 -9.11 -10.07 -23.79
C GLU A 423 -8.40 -9.13 -24.78
N THR A 424 -8.72 -7.84 -24.70
CA THR A 424 -8.07 -6.78 -25.45
C THR A 424 -7.47 -5.79 -24.46
N LYS A 425 -6.18 -5.51 -24.59
CA LYS A 425 -5.48 -4.52 -23.77
C LYS A 425 -6.01 -3.12 -24.07
N VAL A 426 -6.35 -2.36 -23.03
CA VAL A 426 -6.64 -0.94 -23.17
C VAL A 426 -5.30 -0.21 -23.36
N PRO A 427 -5.10 0.52 -24.48
CA PRO A 427 -3.81 1.17 -24.76
C PRO A 427 -3.39 2.12 -23.64
N ASP A 428 -2.08 2.07 -23.31
CA ASP A 428 -1.39 2.97 -22.38
C ASP A 428 -2.00 3.07 -20.97
N LEU A 429 -2.79 2.08 -20.57
CA LEU A 429 -3.47 2.04 -19.28
C LEU A 429 -2.76 1.08 -18.33
N GLN A 430 -2.15 1.65 -17.29
CA GLN A 430 -1.48 0.94 -16.19
C GLN A 430 -2.12 1.32 -14.86
N THR A 431 -2.36 0.33 -14.01
CA THR A 431 -2.94 0.55 -12.68
C THR A 431 -2.47 -0.51 -11.69
N GLU A 432 -2.41 -0.11 -10.43
CA GLU A 432 -2.11 -0.98 -9.28
C GLU A 432 -3.34 -1.18 -8.38
N ARG A 433 -4.54 -0.94 -8.91
CA ARG A 433 -5.84 -1.13 -8.23
C ARG A 433 -6.86 -1.72 -9.20
N ALA A 434 -8.03 -2.07 -8.68
CA ALA A 434 -9.14 -2.52 -9.50
C ALA A 434 -9.63 -1.40 -10.45
N PRO A 435 -9.93 -1.71 -11.73
CA PRO A 435 -10.62 -0.79 -12.62
C PRO A 435 -12.12 -0.77 -12.28
N SER A 436 -12.86 0.16 -12.87
CA SER A 436 -14.33 0.19 -12.78
C SER A 436 -14.94 0.46 -14.16
N LEU A 437 -16.12 -0.11 -14.40
CA LEU A 437 -16.84 -0.04 -15.67
C LEU A 437 -18.27 0.43 -15.45
N THR A 438 -18.77 1.26 -16.35
CA THR A 438 -20.19 1.59 -16.45
C THR A 438 -20.56 1.96 -17.88
N LEU A 439 -21.86 1.99 -18.18
CA LEU A 439 -22.38 2.49 -19.45
C LEU A 439 -22.66 3.99 -19.35
N HIS A 440 -22.64 4.72 -20.46
CA HIS A 440 -23.14 6.10 -20.56
C HIS A 440 -24.43 6.09 -21.40
N GLY A 441 -25.55 6.58 -20.86
CA GLY A 441 -26.87 6.72 -21.51
C GLY A 441 -27.80 5.48 -21.52
N PRO A 442 -29.15 5.62 -21.63
CA PRO A 442 -29.88 6.76 -22.19
C PRO A 442 -31.00 7.36 -21.27
N ASN A 443 -31.08 8.70 -21.14
CA ASN A 443 -32.35 9.36 -20.75
C ASN A 443 -32.68 10.73 -21.41
N VAL A 444 -31.89 11.31 -22.33
CA VAL A 444 -32.20 12.61 -23.03
C VAL A 444 -31.65 12.57 -24.50
N PRO A 445 -32.08 13.39 -25.49
CA PRO A 445 -32.06 13.07 -26.95
C PRO A 445 -30.68 13.10 -27.63
N VAL A 446 -29.58 13.17 -26.88
CA VAL A 446 -28.24 12.88 -27.40
C VAL A 446 -27.85 11.50 -26.90
N VAL A 447 -28.02 10.48 -27.74
CA VAL A 447 -27.63 9.09 -27.44
C VAL A 447 -26.11 9.01 -27.30
N ARG A 448 -25.60 9.11 -26.07
CA ARG A 448 -24.17 8.92 -25.77
C ARG A 448 -23.86 7.46 -25.43
N ASN A 449 -24.22 6.54 -26.32
CA ASN A 449 -24.06 5.09 -26.15
C ASN A 449 -22.57 4.69 -26.06
N GLN A 450 -21.95 4.82 -24.88
CA GLN A 450 -20.53 4.52 -24.66
C GLN A 450 -20.32 3.57 -23.47
N LEU A 451 -19.33 2.69 -23.56
CA LEU A 451 -18.76 2.02 -22.39
C LEU A 451 -17.70 2.94 -21.79
N VAL A 452 -17.77 3.16 -20.48
CA VAL A 452 -16.84 4.01 -19.74
C VAL A 452 -16.06 3.17 -18.75
N LEU A 453 -14.75 3.39 -18.73
CA LEU A 453 -13.82 2.76 -17.82
C LEU A 453 -13.15 3.83 -16.97
N CYS A 454 -13.05 3.59 -15.66
CA CYS A 454 -12.26 4.38 -14.74
C CYS A 454 -11.13 3.53 -14.18
N HIS A 455 -9.94 4.12 -14.06
CA HIS A 455 -8.85 3.52 -13.30
C HIS A 455 -8.15 4.61 -12.48
N ARG A 456 -7.50 4.17 -11.40
CA ARG A 456 -6.54 4.98 -10.65
C ARG A 456 -5.19 4.90 -11.38
N ASN A 457 -4.68 6.02 -11.86
CA ASN A 457 -3.33 6.08 -12.40
C ASN A 457 -2.28 6.03 -11.28
N MET A 458 -1.02 6.05 -11.66
CA MET A 458 0.10 5.98 -10.72
C MET A 458 0.24 7.20 -9.80
N GLY A 459 -0.36 8.34 -10.13
CA GLY A 459 -0.41 9.52 -9.25
C GLY A 459 -1.59 9.50 -8.27
N GLY A 460 -2.31 8.39 -8.19
CA GLY A 460 -3.55 8.25 -7.43
C GLY A 460 -4.74 9.04 -7.98
N GLN A 461 -4.65 9.48 -9.23
CA GLN A 461 -5.69 10.24 -9.92
C GLN A 461 -6.60 9.32 -10.72
N ALA A 462 -7.91 9.58 -10.71
CA ALA A 462 -8.85 8.94 -11.62
C ALA A 462 -8.59 9.37 -13.06
N LYS A 463 -8.60 8.40 -13.97
CA LYS A 463 -8.59 8.62 -15.42
C LYS A 463 -9.75 7.86 -16.04
N LEU A 464 -10.52 8.56 -16.85
CA LEU A 464 -11.63 7.98 -17.59
C LEU A 464 -11.23 7.69 -19.03
N HIS A 465 -11.68 6.55 -19.51
CA HIS A 465 -11.61 6.15 -20.91
C HIS A 465 -13.00 5.77 -21.38
N SER A 466 -13.31 6.00 -22.66
CA SER A 466 -14.57 5.56 -23.25
C SER A 466 -14.37 4.88 -24.59
N MET A 467 -15.33 4.00 -24.92
CA MET A 467 -15.42 3.30 -26.19
C MET A 467 -16.85 3.38 -26.71
N THR A 468 -17.01 3.57 -28.03
CA THR A 468 -18.32 3.54 -28.71
C THR A 468 -18.39 2.33 -29.63
N HIS A 469 -19.35 1.42 -29.40
CA HIS A 469 -19.54 0.24 -30.24
C HIS A 469 -20.03 0.60 -31.65
N GLY A 470 -19.40 0.05 -32.70
CA GLY A 470 -19.88 0.16 -34.09
C GLY A 470 -19.48 1.42 -34.85
N SER A 471 -18.57 2.25 -34.34
CA SER A 471 -18.15 3.51 -34.97
C SER A 471 -17.07 3.37 -36.07
N GLY A 472 -16.70 2.15 -36.46
CA GLY A 472 -15.61 1.91 -37.42
C GLY A 472 -14.21 2.14 -36.84
N SER A 473 -14.10 2.70 -35.63
CA SER A 473 -12.90 2.74 -34.80
C SER A 473 -13.21 2.07 -33.45
N ASP A 474 -12.98 0.77 -33.34
CA ASP A 474 -13.05 0.00 -32.09
C ASP A 474 -11.87 0.35 -31.17
N GLY A 475 -11.75 1.62 -30.79
CA GLY A 475 -10.67 2.17 -29.97
C GLY A 475 -11.17 2.69 -28.63
N TRP A 476 -10.34 2.56 -27.60
CA TRP A 476 -10.50 3.28 -26.33
C TRP A 476 -9.91 4.68 -26.48
N PHE A 477 -10.63 5.70 -26.00
CA PHE A 477 -10.17 7.09 -26.02
C PHE A 477 -10.19 7.68 -24.61
N ALA A 478 -9.29 8.63 -24.33
CA ALA A 478 -9.34 9.38 -23.09
C ALA A 478 -10.66 10.19 -23.02
N ALA A 479 -11.41 9.98 -21.95
CA ALA A 479 -12.76 10.50 -21.76
C ALA A 479 -12.84 11.65 -20.73
N GLY A 480 -11.79 11.82 -19.93
CA GLY A 480 -11.66 12.91 -18.97
C GLY A 480 -10.77 12.56 -17.78
N ASP A 481 -10.47 13.57 -16.99
CA ASP A 481 -9.75 13.45 -15.72
C ASP A 481 -10.58 14.08 -14.59
N PRO A 482 -11.44 13.30 -13.91
CA PRO A 482 -12.28 13.82 -12.84
C PRO A 482 -11.50 14.17 -11.56
N SER A 483 -10.18 13.92 -11.51
CA SER A 483 -9.40 13.89 -10.26
C SER A 483 -8.66 15.19 -9.91
N GLY A 484 -8.65 16.19 -10.79
CA GLY A 484 -7.95 17.47 -10.55
C GLY A 484 -8.44 18.31 -9.36
N ARG A 485 -9.33 17.76 -8.51
CA ARG A 485 -9.98 18.45 -7.39
C ARG A 485 -9.66 17.87 -6.02
N TRP A 486 -9.17 16.64 -5.92
CA TRP A 486 -8.92 15.98 -4.64
C TRP A 486 -7.48 15.51 -4.50
N SER A 487 -7.09 15.24 -3.26
CA SER A 487 -5.85 14.54 -2.96
C SER A 487 -5.85 13.15 -3.63
N PRO A 488 -4.67 12.56 -3.89
CA PRO A 488 -4.56 11.23 -4.48
C PRO A 488 -5.45 10.20 -3.77
N ALA A 489 -6.16 9.37 -4.54
CA ALA A 489 -6.94 8.26 -4.00
C ALA A 489 -6.02 7.23 -3.34
N ALA A 490 -6.48 6.64 -2.22
CA ALA A 490 -5.81 5.53 -1.55
C ALA A 490 -6.24 4.15 -2.13
N GLY A 491 -7.49 4.07 -2.60
CA GLY A 491 -8.10 2.86 -3.16
C GLY A 491 -8.61 3.03 -4.61
N PRO A 492 -9.31 2.03 -5.16
CA PRO A 492 -9.93 2.10 -6.48
C PRO A 492 -11.04 3.17 -6.54
N TYR A 493 -11.34 3.61 -7.76
CA TYR A 493 -12.53 4.43 -8.04
C TYR A 493 -13.69 3.52 -8.44
N SER A 494 -14.87 3.76 -7.91
CA SER A 494 -16.12 3.13 -8.38
C SER A 494 -16.91 4.13 -9.21
N ILE A 495 -17.51 3.68 -10.32
CA ILE A 495 -18.30 4.54 -11.21
C ILE A 495 -19.70 4.01 -11.50
N ALA A 496 -20.66 4.93 -11.70
CA ALA A 496 -22.01 4.63 -12.17
C ALA A 496 -22.55 5.77 -13.03
N CYS A 497 -23.34 5.47 -14.07
CA CYS A 497 -24.04 6.50 -14.82
C CYS A 497 -25.41 6.80 -14.21
N TYR A 498 -25.66 8.07 -13.91
CA TYR A 498 -26.93 8.56 -13.37
C TYR A 498 -27.19 9.98 -13.85
N ASP A 499 -28.41 10.24 -14.35
CA ASP A 499 -28.82 11.55 -14.87
C ASP A 499 -27.84 12.11 -15.92
N ASP A 500 -27.47 11.28 -16.91
CA ASP A 500 -26.51 11.58 -17.99
C ASP A 500 -25.12 12.06 -17.52
N ARG A 501 -24.74 11.70 -16.31
CA ARG A 501 -23.43 11.97 -15.71
C ARG A 501 -22.77 10.67 -15.27
N ILE A 502 -21.45 10.63 -15.38
CA ILE A 502 -20.64 9.59 -14.76
C ILE A 502 -20.30 10.03 -13.35
N TRP A 503 -20.97 9.40 -12.39
CA TRP A 503 -20.67 9.55 -10.98
C TRP A 503 -19.52 8.65 -10.60
N TYR A 504 -18.67 9.15 -9.71
CA TYR A 504 -17.52 8.43 -9.19
C TYR A 504 -17.40 8.60 -7.69
N ALA A 505 -16.92 7.56 -7.02
CA ALA A 505 -16.71 7.54 -5.59
C ALA A 505 -15.34 6.93 -5.27
N CYS A 506 -14.62 7.49 -4.30
CA CYS A 506 -13.34 6.98 -3.84
C CYS A 506 -13.02 7.44 -2.41
N ARG A 507 -12.07 6.76 -1.79
CA ARG A 507 -11.39 7.24 -0.57
C ARG A 507 -10.02 7.83 -0.93
N THR A 508 -9.74 9.03 -0.42
CA THR A 508 -8.46 9.72 -0.66
C THR A 508 -7.43 9.43 0.42
N ALA A 509 -6.16 9.75 0.16
CA ALA A 509 -5.03 9.50 1.04
C ALA A 509 -5.17 10.20 2.41
N ASN A 510 -5.95 11.29 2.48
CA ASN A 510 -6.28 11.96 3.74
C ASN A 510 -7.39 11.26 4.54
N SER A 511 -7.78 10.04 4.15
CA SER A 511 -8.80 9.23 4.80
C SER A 511 -10.25 9.71 4.68
N HIS A 512 -10.55 10.59 3.72
CA HIS A 512 -11.92 11.04 3.46
C HIS A 512 -12.53 10.35 2.24
N ASN A 513 -13.84 10.13 2.30
CA ASN A 513 -14.62 9.67 1.16
C ASN A 513 -15.08 10.87 0.33
N HIS A 514 -15.02 10.71 -0.98
CA HIS A 514 -15.41 11.74 -1.93
C HIS A 514 -16.34 11.16 -2.98
N THR A 515 -17.34 11.96 -3.37
CA THR A 515 -18.21 11.66 -4.50
C THR A 515 -18.32 12.86 -5.42
N GLY A 516 -18.29 12.58 -6.71
CA GLY A 516 -18.38 13.59 -7.73
C GLY A 516 -18.98 13.03 -9.00
N TRP A 517 -19.15 13.91 -9.97
CA TRP A 517 -19.67 13.55 -11.26
C TRP A 517 -19.01 14.37 -12.35
N CYS A 518 -18.97 13.79 -13.54
CA CYS A 518 -18.50 14.44 -14.75
C CYS A 518 -19.39 14.10 -15.93
N ILE A 519 -19.28 14.91 -16.97
CA ILE A 519 -19.84 14.59 -18.28
C ILE A 519 -18.69 14.10 -19.18
N VAL A 520 -18.81 12.89 -19.75
CA VAL A 520 -17.78 12.34 -20.64
C VAL A 520 -17.52 13.29 -21.81
N SER A 521 -16.24 13.56 -22.08
CA SER A 521 -15.79 14.50 -23.12
C SER A 521 -16.29 15.95 -22.94
N GLY A 522 -16.84 16.29 -21.77
CA GLY A 522 -17.25 17.64 -21.40
C GLY A 522 -16.39 18.22 -20.29
N ALA A 523 -16.30 19.55 -20.21
CA ALA A 523 -15.59 20.26 -19.14
C ALA A 523 -16.43 20.42 -17.84
N HIS A 524 -17.56 19.73 -17.74
CA HIS A 524 -18.50 19.89 -16.63
C HIS A 524 -18.26 18.84 -15.55
N TYR A 525 -17.91 19.32 -14.36
CA TYR A 525 -17.64 18.52 -13.17
C TYR A 525 -18.32 19.13 -11.96
N GLY A 526 -18.86 18.28 -11.09
CA GLY A 526 -19.43 18.68 -9.82
C GLY A 526 -19.17 17.66 -8.73
N GLU A 527 -19.48 18.05 -7.50
CA GLU A 527 -19.25 17.24 -6.32
C GLU A 527 -20.52 17.19 -5.48
N LEU A 528 -20.68 16.09 -4.76
CA LEU A 528 -21.68 15.98 -3.73
C LEU A 528 -20.96 15.67 -2.41
N ALA A 529 -21.14 16.55 -1.43
CA ALA A 529 -20.44 16.43 -0.16
C ALA A 529 -20.93 15.19 0.61
N MET A 530 -19.98 14.41 1.12
CA MET A 530 -20.26 13.25 1.96
C MET A 530 -20.67 13.68 3.37
N PRO A 531 -21.54 12.92 4.07
CA PRO A 531 -21.76 13.13 5.49
C PRO A 531 -20.45 13.04 6.26
N SER A 532 -20.17 13.99 7.16
CA SER A 532 -18.88 14.10 7.85
C SER A 532 -18.51 12.90 8.73
N ASN A 533 -19.52 12.13 9.16
CA ASN A 533 -19.35 10.90 9.94
C ASN A 533 -19.17 9.64 9.09
N TRP A 534 -19.20 9.74 7.76
CA TRP A 534 -19.09 8.60 6.86
C TRP A 534 -17.64 8.31 6.48
N LEU A 535 -16.83 8.01 7.51
CA LEU A 535 -15.41 7.65 7.38
C LEU A 535 -15.25 6.14 7.31
N THR A 536 -14.64 5.64 6.24
CA THR A 536 -14.53 4.21 5.96
C THR A 536 -13.04 3.81 5.80
N PRO A 537 -12.68 2.57 6.12
CA PRO A 537 -11.34 2.03 5.88
C PRO A 537 -11.03 1.86 4.38
N GLU A 538 -11.97 1.37 3.59
CA GLU A 538 -11.81 1.18 2.14
C GLU A 538 -12.64 2.18 1.30
N SER A 539 -12.44 2.16 -0.03
CA SER A 539 -13.20 3.03 -0.94
C SER A 539 -14.68 2.62 -1.01
N PRO A 540 -15.59 3.57 -1.19
CA PRO A 540 -17.00 3.25 -1.39
C PRO A 540 -17.27 2.80 -2.82
N THR A 541 -18.27 1.95 -2.98
CA THR A 541 -18.80 1.56 -4.30
C THR A 541 -20.13 2.20 -4.58
N ILE A 542 -20.36 2.55 -5.85
CA ILE A 542 -21.54 3.27 -6.30
C ILE A 542 -22.30 2.49 -7.38
N THR A 543 -23.63 2.50 -7.32
CA THR A 543 -24.49 1.97 -8.39
C THR A 543 -25.79 2.75 -8.48
N VAL A 544 -26.59 2.49 -9.51
CA VAL A 544 -27.96 2.98 -9.63
C VAL A 544 -28.93 1.87 -9.28
N HIS A 545 -29.86 2.16 -8.38
CA HIS A 545 -30.95 1.27 -8.02
C HIS A 545 -32.21 2.08 -7.70
N ASP A 546 -33.34 1.66 -8.30
CA ASP A 546 -34.65 2.27 -8.09
C ASP A 546 -34.66 3.80 -8.28
N GLY A 547 -34.06 4.27 -9.38
CA GLY A 547 -34.00 5.69 -9.74
C GLY A 547 -33.12 6.55 -8.83
N LYS A 548 -32.29 5.94 -7.99
CA LYS A 548 -31.37 6.62 -7.05
C LYS A 548 -29.95 6.12 -7.23
N LEU A 549 -28.98 6.98 -6.91
CA LEU A 549 -27.62 6.55 -6.63
C LEU A 549 -27.57 5.89 -5.26
N TRP A 550 -26.82 4.80 -5.17
CA TRP A 550 -26.55 4.08 -3.94
C TRP A 550 -25.06 3.93 -3.74
N LEU A 551 -24.59 4.21 -2.53
CA LEU A 551 -23.25 3.90 -2.08
C LEU A 551 -23.27 2.78 -1.05
N ALA A 552 -22.24 1.96 -1.09
CA ALA A 552 -21.93 1.05 0.00
C ALA A 552 -20.43 1.11 0.33
N ALA A 553 -20.13 0.99 1.61
CA ALA A 553 -18.79 0.80 2.11
C ALA A 553 -18.85 0.06 3.42
N ARG A 554 -17.76 -0.59 3.80
CA ARG A 554 -17.63 -1.12 5.15
C ARG A 554 -17.30 0.02 6.11
N GLY A 555 -17.95 0.05 7.27
CA GLY A 555 -17.64 0.94 8.36
C GLY A 555 -16.55 0.37 9.27
N ASN A 556 -15.98 1.23 10.13
CA ASN A 556 -15.03 0.80 11.16
C ASN A 556 -15.66 -0.11 12.25
N ASP A 557 -16.98 -0.30 12.23
CA ASP A 557 -17.74 -1.14 13.16
C ASP A 557 -18.11 -2.52 12.56
N SER A 558 -17.41 -2.95 11.50
CA SER A 558 -17.63 -4.23 10.81
C SER A 558 -19.05 -4.41 10.23
N LYS A 559 -19.69 -3.28 9.89
CA LYS A 559 -20.98 -3.25 9.19
C LYS A 559 -20.84 -2.64 7.81
N LEU A 560 -21.68 -3.08 6.88
CA LEU A 560 -21.90 -2.36 5.63
C LEU A 560 -22.77 -1.14 5.90
N TRP A 561 -22.25 0.02 5.52
CA TRP A 561 -22.93 1.30 5.56
C TRP A 561 -23.44 1.65 4.17
N PHE A 562 -24.64 2.24 4.14
CA PHE A 562 -25.31 2.57 2.89
C PHE A 562 -25.75 4.03 2.89
N LEU A 563 -25.52 4.69 1.76
CA LEU A 563 -26.10 6.00 1.46
C LEU A 563 -26.87 5.91 0.15
N HIS A 564 -27.91 6.73 0.00
CA HIS A 564 -28.58 6.91 -1.29
C HIS A 564 -28.95 8.36 -1.54
N THR A 565 -29.14 8.72 -2.82
CA THR A 565 -29.54 10.08 -3.21
C THR A 565 -30.20 10.12 -4.58
N THR A 566 -30.97 11.18 -4.84
CA THR A 566 -31.40 11.60 -6.18
C THR A 566 -30.50 12.68 -6.79
N GLY A 567 -29.35 12.97 -6.17
CA GLY A 567 -28.34 13.91 -6.67
C GLY A 567 -28.22 15.22 -5.89
N GLU A 568 -29.02 15.41 -4.84
CA GLU A 568 -29.03 16.65 -4.03
C GLU A 568 -28.27 16.50 -2.71
N THR A 569 -28.60 15.48 -1.91
CA THR A 569 -28.00 15.20 -0.60
C THR A 569 -27.97 13.70 -0.33
N TRP A 570 -26.93 13.21 0.34
CA TRP A 570 -26.85 11.82 0.76
C TRP A 570 -27.75 11.55 1.96
N GLN A 571 -28.51 10.46 1.89
CA GLN A 571 -29.37 9.98 2.98
C GLN A 571 -28.92 8.58 3.39
N SER A 572 -28.87 8.32 4.70
CA SER A 572 -28.48 7.01 5.23
C SER A 572 -29.59 5.97 5.09
N ALA A 573 -29.19 4.74 4.78
CA ALA A 573 -30.02 3.54 4.90
C ALA A 573 -29.52 2.64 6.05
N PRO A 574 -30.34 1.68 6.53
CA PRO A 574 -29.96 0.78 7.61
C PRO A 574 -28.70 -0.01 7.29
N THR A 575 -27.80 -0.13 8.27
CA THR A 575 -26.55 -0.88 8.14
C THR A 575 -26.77 -2.38 8.26
N VAL A 576 -25.85 -3.17 7.72
CA VAL A 576 -25.89 -4.64 7.75
C VAL A 576 -24.64 -5.17 8.43
N PRO A 577 -24.75 -6.06 9.44
CA PRO A 577 -23.59 -6.76 9.97
C PRO A 577 -22.94 -7.61 8.88
N ALA A 578 -21.66 -7.33 8.58
CA ALA A 578 -20.88 -8.12 7.61
C ALA A 578 -19.76 -8.91 8.30
N GLY A 579 -19.40 -8.54 9.53
CA GLY A 579 -18.25 -9.11 10.20
C GLY A 579 -16.95 -8.54 9.66
N ALA A 580 -15.85 -9.26 9.91
CA ALA A 580 -14.57 -8.91 9.32
C ALA A 580 -14.67 -8.98 7.79
N MET A 581 -14.12 -8.00 7.10
CA MET A 581 -14.09 -7.96 5.64
C MET A 581 -12.93 -7.05 5.24
N GLU A 582 -12.14 -7.48 4.26
CA GLU A 582 -11.15 -6.61 3.59
C GLU A 582 -11.61 -6.31 2.17
N GLY A 583 -11.61 -5.02 1.81
CA GLY A 583 -11.88 -4.52 0.46
C GLY A 583 -13.30 -3.99 0.25
N GLU A 584 -13.60 -3.61 -0.98
CA GLU A 584 -14.87 -2.98 -1.35
C GLU A 584 -16.03 -3.99 -1.50
N PRO A 585 -17.30 -3.63 -1.18
CA PRO A 585 -18.45 -4.44 -1.56
C PRO A 585 -18.84 -4.20 -3.03
N ALA A 586 -19.31 -5.22 -3.73
CA ALA A 586 -19.88 -5.09 -5.07
C ALA A 586 -21.38 -4.78 -5.02
N LEU A 587 -21.85 -3.91 -5.91
CA LEU A 587 -23.26 -3.49 -5.98
C LEU A 587 -23.86 -3.72 -7.36
N ALA A 588 -25.08 -4.26 -7.41
CA ALA A 588 -25.87 -4.28 -8.63
C ALA A 588 -27.38 -4.24 -8.35
N SER A 589 -28.11 -3.41 -9.11
CA SER A 589 -29.56 -3.49 -9.17
C SER A 589 -29.99 -4.67 -10.05
N HIS A 590 -30.78 -5.58 -9.49
CA HIS A 590 -31.27 -6.75 -10.22
C HIS A 590 -32.64 -7.20 -9.68
N ASN A 591 -33.60 -7.42 -10.57
CA ASN A 591 -34.96 -7.91 -10.23
C ASN A 591 -35.62 -7.14 -9.05
N GLY A 592 -35.53 -5.81 -9.08
CA GLY A 592 -36.15 -4.94 -8.07
C GLY A 592 -35.45 -4.94 -6.71
N LYS A 593 -34.25 -5.53 -6.60
CA LYS A 593 -33.43 -5.55 -5.38
C LYS A 593 -32.05 -4.95 -5.65
N LEU A 594 -31.45 -4.35 -4.62
CA LEU A 594 -30.03 -4.03 -4.64
C LEU A 594 -29.25 -5.21 -4.06
N TYR A 595 -28.45 -5.87 -4.88
CA TYR A 595 -27.53 -6.91 -4.43
C TYR A 595 -26.23 -6.27 -3.95
N VAL A 596 -25.77 -6.73 -2.80
CA VAL A 596 -24.51 -6.30 -2.17
C VAL A 596 -23.70 -7.55 -1.88
N MET A 597 -22.67 -7.82 -2.68
CA MET A 597 -21.79 -8.97 -2.50
C MET A 597 -20.45 -8.52 -1.91
N TYR A 598 -19.94 -9.29 -0.96
CA TYR A 598 -18.75 -8.93 -0.22
C TYR A 598 -17.94 -10.16 0.18
N ARG A 599 -16.69 -9.91 0.59
CA ARG A 599 -15.75 -10.92 1.05
C ARG A 599 -15.56 -10.80 2.56
N ARG A 600 -15.94 -11.83 3.31
CA ARG A 600 -15.82 -11.90 4.78
C ARG A 600 -14.53 -12.57 5.23
#